data_AF-A0A5K7TYF3-F1
#
_entry.id   AF-A0A5K7TYF3-F1
#
_cell.length_a   1.000
_cell.length_b   1.000
_cell.length_c   1.000
_cell.angle_alpha   90.00
_cell.angle_beta   90.00
_cell.angle_gamma   90.00
#
_symmetry.space_group_name_H-M   'P 1'
#
loop_
_entity.id
_entity.type
_entity.pdbx_description
1 polymer ?
#
loop_
_entity_poly.entity_id
_entity_poly.type
_entity_poly.pdbx_seq_one_letter_code
_entity_poly.pdbx_strand_id
1 'polypeptide(L)'
;METITRGKWTGHLGMLLAPRELEALLWVAQDLTTKEIARLMEVSPGTVANGIERVIHKLKAKRRMDAVMKAWDQKIISPLALPLPALSPCML
;
A
#
# COMPACT_ATOMS: atom_id res chain seq x y z
N MET A 1 6.52 -8.18 -15.00
CA MET A 1 5.99 -8.15 -13.63
C MET A 1 5.05 -6.96 -13.56
N GLU A 2 3.74 -7.18 -13.43
CA GLU A 2 2.76 -6.09 -13.47
C GLU A 2 2.79 -5.34 -12.12
N THR A 3 2.76 -4.00 -12.15
CA THR A 3 2.79 -3.16 -10.95
C THR A 3 1.59 -2.22 -10.92
N ILE A 4 1.07 -1.93 -9.72
CA ILE A 4 0.02 -0.92 -9.51
C ILE A 4 0.62 0.23 -8.72
N THR A 5 0.44 1.46 -9.21
CA THR A 5 0.87 2.68 -8.51
C THR A 5 -0.34 3.49 -8.10
N ARG A 6 -0.41 3.87 -6.82
CA ARG A 6 -1.42 4.78 -6.27
C ARG A 6 -0.74 5.80 -5.35
N GLY A 7 -0.90 7.08 -5.70
CA GLY A 7 -0.27 8.19 -4.99
C GLY A 7 1.24 8.01 -4.86
N LYS A 8 1.74 7.96 -3.61
CA LYS A 8 3.18 7.84 -3.30
C LYS A 8 3.69 6.39 -3.25
N TRP A 9 2.88 5.40 -3.60
CA TRP A 9 3.21 4.00 -3.38
C TRP A 9 3.02 3.17 -4.65
N THR A 10 3.92 2.19 -4.83
CA THR A 10 3.87 1.18 -5.88
C THR A 10 3.78 -0.20 -5.25
N GLY A 11 2.93 -1.05 -5.80
CA GLY A 11 2.77 -2.44 -5.41
C GLY A 11 3.06 -3.39 -6.57
N HIS A 12 3.54 -4.60 -6.25
CA HIS A 12 3.88 -5.64 -7.21
C HIS A 12 2.80 -6.73 -7.25
N LEU A 13 2.26 -7.01 -8.44
CA LEU A 13 1.27 -8.06 -8.67
C LEU A 13 1.91 -9.44 -8.80
N GLY A 14 1.10 -10.49 -8.61
CA GLY A 14 1.56 -11.89 -8.69
C GLY A 14 2.31 -12.39 -7.45
N MET A 15 2.25 -11.64 -6.35
CA MET A 15 2.79 -12.03 -5.05
C MET A 15 1.68 -12.63 -4.16
N LEU A 16 1.33 -11.96 -3.06
CA LEU A 16 0.38 -12.46 -2.06
C LEU A 16 -1.02 -11.85 -2.17
N LEU A 17 -1.14 -10.65 -2.73
CA LEU A 17 -2.36 -9.85 -2.74
C LEU A 17 -3.01 -9.82 -4.13
N ALA A 18 -4.34 -9.89 -4.15
CA ALA A 18 -5.09 -9.67 -5.39
C ALA A 18 -4.97 -8.19 -5.83
N PRO A 19 -5.16 -7.87 -7.11
CA PRO A 19 -4.99 -6.49 -7.61
C PRO A 19 -5.78 -5.43 -6.83
N ARG A 20 -7.05 -5.71 -6.51
CA ARG A 20 -7.91 -4.81 -5.74
C ARG A 20 -7.54 -4.71 -4.26
N GLU A 21 -7.01 -5.78 -3.69
CA GLU A 21 -6.51 -5.80 -2.31
C GLU A 21 -5.22 -4.98 -2.19
N LEU A 22 -4.32 -5.15 -3.15
CA LEU A 22 -3.08 -4.37 -3.26
C LEU A 22 -3.41 -2.89 -3.43
N GLU A 23 -4.31 -2.55 -4.36
CA GLU A 23 -4.78 -1.18 -4.57
C GLU A 23 -5.31 -0.54 -3.27
N ALA A 24 -6.17 -1.25 -2.53
CA ALA A 24 -6.67 -0.77 -1.25
C ALA A 24 -5.55 -0.55 -0.22
N LEU A 25 -4.57 -1.46 -0.15
CA LEU A 25 -3.43 -1.34 0.77
C LEU A 25 -2.52 -0.14 0.42
N LEU A 26 -2.33 0.18 -0.86
CA LEU A 26 -1.57 1.37 -1.28
C LEU A 26 -2.25 2.68 -0.84
N TRP A 27 -3.57 2.71 -0.80
CA TRP A 27 -4.31 3.85 -0.23
C TRP A 27 -4.26 3.87 1.30
N VAL A 28 -4.29 2.71 1.95
CA VAL A 28 -4.08 2.60 3.40
C VAL A 28 -2.72 3.16 3.80
N ALA A 29 -1.67 2.91 3.01
CA ALA A 29 -0.32 3.42 3.24
C ALA A 29 -0.20 4.96 3.12
N GLN A 30 -1.24 5.63 2.60
CA GLN A 30 -1.36 7.08 2.53
C GLN A 30 -2.24 7.66 3.64
N ASP A 31 -2.57 6.86 4.65
CA ASP A 31 -3.40 7.23 5.80
C ASP A 31 -4.85 7.62 5.46
N LEU A 32 -5.36 7.17 4.31
CA LEU A 32 -6.74 7.45 3.91
C LEU A 32 -7.75 6.61 4.68
N THR A 33 -8.87 7.21 5.06
CA THR A 33 -9.98 6.52 5.74
C THR A 33 -10.70 5.57 4.78
N THR A 34 -11.39 4.56 5.32
CA THR A 34 -12.16 3.59 4.50
C THR A 34 -13.18 4.28 3.58
N LYS A 35 -13.75 5.41 4.00
CA LYS A 35 -14.71 6.19 3.20
C LYS A 35 -14.04 6.91 2.03
N GLU A 36 -12.84 7.46 2.24
CA GLU A 36 -12.07 8.11 1.17
C GLU A 36 -11.58 7.09 0.15
N ILE A 37 -11.06 5.95 0.62
CA ILE A 37 -10.65 4.84 -0.24
C ILE A 37 -11.82 4.34 -1.08
N ALA A 38 -13.00 4.20 -0.47
CA ALA A 38 -14.21 3.76 -1.17
C ALA A 38 -14.61 4.71 -2.30
N ARG A 39 -14.48 6.02 -2.08
CA ARG A 39 -14.70 7.04 -3.11
C ARG A 39 -13.67 6.93 -4.24
N LEU A 40 -12.38 6.76 -3.91
CA LEU A 40 -11.31 6.64 -4.90
C LEU A 40 -11.40 5.35 -5.73
N MET A 41 -11.90 4.27 -5.14
CA MET A 41 -12.04 2.97 -5.79
C MET A 41 -13.43 2.78 -6.43
N GLU A 42 -14.34 3.76 -6.31
CA GLU A 42 -15.72 3.71 -6.80
C GLU A 42 -16.51 2.47 -6.31
N VAL A 43 -16.35 2.14 -5.03
CA VAL A 43 -17.03 0.99 -4.39
C VAL A 43 -17.67 1.39 -3.06
N SER A 44 -18.43 0.48 -2.46
CA SER A 44 -19.01 0.73 -1.13
C SER A 44 -17.92 0.71 -0.03
N PRO A 45 -18.08 1.48 1.07
CA PRO A 45 -17.17 1.40 2.22
C PRO A 45 -17.06 0.00 2.83
N GLY A 46 -18.14 -0.80 2.79
CA GLY A 46 -18.12 -2.20 3.23
C GLY A 46 -17.24 -3.07 2.35
N THR A 47 -17.23 -2.84 1.04
CA THR A 47 -16.35 -3.54 0.10
C THR A 47 -14.87 -3.27 0.40
N VAL A 48 -14.52 -2.02 0.72
CA VAL A 48 -13.15 -1.66 1.12
C VAL A 48 -12.79 -2.27 2.46
N ALA A 49 -13.68 -2.21 3.46
CA ALA A 49 -13.44 -2.81 4.77
C ALA A 49 -13.14 -4.31 4.66
N ASN A 50 -13.96 -5.04 3.90
CA ASN A 50 -13.75 -6.47 3.64
C ASN A 50 -12.45 -6.72 2.85
N GLY A 51 -12.10 -5.82 1.92
CA GLY A 51 -10.83 -5.86 1.21
C GLY A 51 -9.62 -5.73 2.15
N ILE A 52 -9.64 -4.75 3.05
CA ILE A 52 -8.58 -4.52 4.05
C ILE A 52 -8.50 -5.69 5.03
N GLU A 53 -9.63 -6.25 5.46
CA GLU A 53 -9.64 -7.42 6.35
C GLU A 53 -8.98 -8.64 5.70
N ARG A 54 -9.28 -8.91 4.42
CA ARG A 54 -8.58 -9.96 3.66
C ARG A 54 -7.09 -9.72 3.57
N VAL A 55 -6.66 -8.48 3.33
CA VAL A 55 -5.23 -8.10 3.32
C VAL A 55 -4.57 -8.36 4.67
N ILE A 56 -5.21 -7.94 5.76
CA ILE A 56 -4.74 -8.16 7.13
C ILE A 56 -4.57 -9.67 7.38
N HIS A 57 -5.57 -10.47 7.01
CA HIS A 57 -5.53 -11.92 7.17
C HIS A 57 -4.40 -12.56 6.34
N LYS A 58 -4.28 -12.20 5.05
CA LYS A 58 -3.25 -12.74 4.15
C LYS A 58 -1.83 -12.42 4.62
N LEU A 59 -1.60 -11.19 5.09
CA LEU A 59 -0.30 -10.77 5.63
C LEU A 59 -0.09 -11.17 7.10
N LYS A 60 -1.05 -11.88 7.71
CA LYS A 60 -1.06 -12.24 9.13
C LYS A 60 -0.84 -11.02 10.05
N ALA A 61 -1.33 -9.86 9.63
CA ALA A 61 -1.21 -8.61 10.38
C ALA A 61 -2.26 -8.54 11.50
N LYS A 62 -2.02 -7.69 12.50
CA LYS A 62 -2.98 -7.41 13.58
C LYS A 62 -3.94 -6.28 13.22
N ARG A 63 -3.47 -5.31 12.43
CA ARG A 63 -4.18 -4.07 12.09
C ARG A 63 -3.79 -3.60 10.70
N ARG A 64 -4.57 -2.68 10.13
CA ARG A 64 -4.33 -2.15 8.77
C ARG A 64 -2.94 -1.54 8.56
N MET A 65 -2.38 -0.83 9.54
CA MET A 65 -1.02 -0.26 9.42
C MET A 65 0.07 -1.32 9.61
N ASP A 66 -0.17 -2.33 10.44
CA ASP A 66 0.71 -3.50 10.55
C ASP A 66 0.75 -4.27 9.22
N ALA A 67 -0.37 -4.33 8.49
CA ALA A 67 -0.40 -4.89 7.14
C ALA A 67 0.47 -4.10 6.16
N VAL A 68 0.45 -2.77 6.21
CA VAL A 68 1.36 -1.91 5.40
C VAL A 68 2.82 -2.23 5.72
N MET A 69 3.18 -2.26 7.01
CA MET A 69 4.55 -2.55 7.44
C MET A 69 5.03 -3.93 6.97
N LYS A 70 4.18 -4.96 7.10
CA LYS A 70 4.51 -6.31 6.62
C LYS A 70 4.63 -6.39 5.10
N ALA A 71 3.75 -5.69 4.36
CA ALA A 71 3.86 -5.63 2.91
C ALA A 71 5.13 -4.91 2.45
N TRP A 72 5.58 -3.89 3.18
CA TRP A 72 6.86 -3.24 2.93
C TRP A 72 8.02 -4.22 3.18
N ASP A 73 8.05 -4.88 4.33
CA ASP A 73 9.11 -5.82 4.72
C ASP A 73 9.26 -6.97 3.71
N GLN A 74 8.13 -7.44 3.19
CA GLN A 74 8.08 -8.48 2.14
C GLN A 74 8.31 -7.95 0.72
N LYS A 75 8.60 -6.65 0.54
CA LYS A 75 8.79 -5.98 -0.75
C LYS A 75 7.59 -6.11 -1.70
N ILE A 76 6.38 -6.29 -1.15
CA ILE A 76 5.12 -6.29 -1.91
C ILE A 76 4.75 -4.88 -2.32
N ILE A 77 5.01 -3.91 -1.43
CA ILE A 77 4.86 -2.49 -1.70
C ILE A 77 6.19 -1.77 -1.49
N SER A 78 6.40 -0.71 -2.25
CA SER A 78 7.53 0.20 -2.14
C SER A 78 7.03 1.64 -2.27
N PRO A 79 7.60 2.59 -1.53
CA PRO A 79 7.33 4.00 -1.79
C PRO A 79 7.90 4.35 -3.18
N LEU A 80 7.25 5.27 -3.89
CA LEU A 80 7.91 5.95 -5.00
C LEU A 80 9.12 6.67 -4.40
N ALA A 81 10.31 6.14 -4.67
CA ALA A 81 11.55 6.72 -4.17
C ALA A 81 11.60 8.20 -4.60
N LEU A 82 11.59 9.10 -3.62
CA LEU A 82 12.18 10.42 -3.84
C LEU A 82 13.64 10.17 -4.20
N PRO A 83 14.18 10.75 -5.29
CA PRO A 83 15.62 10.78 -5.41
C PRO A 83 16.13 11.46 -4.14
N LEU A 84 16.91 10.73 -3.34
CA LEU A 84 17.71 11.34 -2.29
C LEU A 84 18.42 12.51 -2.99
N PRO A 85 18.25 13.78 -2.56
CA PRO A 85 19.21 14.77 -3.00
C PRO A 85 20.54 14.20 -2.56
N ALA A 86 21.40 13.89 -3.54
CA ALA A 86 22.73 13.41 -3.29
C ALA A 86 23.28 14.26 -2.15
N LEU A 87 23.66 13.61 -1.06
CA LEU A 87 24.43 14.26 -0.01
C LEU A 87 25.61 14.90 -0.73
N SER A 88 25.53 16.20 -1.01
CA SER A 88 26.71 17.00 -1.28
C SER A 88 27.53 16.84 0.00
N PRO A 89 28.69 16.15 -0.05
CA PRO A 89 29.61 16.29 1.05
C PRO A 89 30.07 17.73 0.95
N CYS A 90 29.51 18.62 1.77
CA CYS A 90 30.16 19.89 2.07
C CYS A 90 31.47 19.51 2.75
N MET A 91 32.48 19.43 1.88
CA MET A 91 33.90 19.28 2.15
C MET A 91 34.32 20.36 3.14
N LEU A 92 35.03 19.92 4.19
CA LEU A 92 36.05 20.60 5.00
C LEU A 92 36.12 22.13 4.94
#